data_AF-A0A536TKP0-F1
#
_entry.id   AF-A0A536TKP0-F1
#
_cell.length_a   1.000
_cell.length_b   1.000
_cell.length_c   1.000
_cell.angle_alpha   90.00
_cell.angle_beta   90.00
_cell.angle_gamma   90.00
#
_symmetry.space_group_name_H-M   'P 1'
#
loop_
_entity.id
_entity.type
_entity.pdbx_description
1 polymer ?
#
loop_
_entity_poly.entity_id
_entity_poly.type
_entity_poly.pdbx_seq_one_letter_code
_entity_poly.pdbx_strand_id
1 'polypeptide(L)'
;MIKILALVVVAALTGYTLHVLAQTRIDTRAAVTPIVSSSSNGISFAWFYDPAERTVYACRAGQGGADPIECKASCSRAEISHCRREH
;
A
#
# COMPACT_ATOMS: atom_id res chain seq x y z
N MET A 1 -52.91 -0.40 2.29
CA MET A 1 -51.71 -1.05 1.72
C MET A 1 -50.61 -0.06 1.31
N ILE A 2 -50.93 1.06 0.64
CA ILE A 2 -49.93 2.01 0.12
C ILE A 2 -49.04 2.68 1.19
N LYS A 3 -49.58 2.94 2.38
CA LYS A 3 -48.83 3.51 3.52
C LYS A 3 -47.72 2.58 4.03
N ILE A 4 -47.98 1.27 4.02
CA ILE A 4 -47.01 0.26 4.44
C ILE A 4 -45.90 0.16 3.40
N LEU A 5 -46.25 0.16 2.11
CA LEU A 5 -45.28 0.18 1.02
C LEU A 5 -44.36 1.41 1.11
N ALA A 6 -44.92 2.60 1.36
CA ALA A 6 -44.14 3.82 1.51
C ALA A 6 -43.14 3.73 2.67
N LEU A 7 -43.56 3.19 3.82
CA LEU A 7 -42.68 3.01 4.98
C LEU A 7 -41.52 2.05 4.70
N VAL A 8 -41.79 0.94 4.01
CA VAL A 8 -40.76 -0.04 3.62
C VAL A 8 -39.74 0.59 2.68
N VAL A 9 -40.19 1.37 1.70
CA VAL A 9 -39.31 2.07 0.75
C VAL A 9 -38.42 3.08 1.48
N VAL A 10 -38.99 3.89 2.38
CA VAL A 10 -38.23 4.87 3.17
C VAL A 10 -37.19 4.19 4.06
N ALA A 11 -37.55 3.09 4.73
CA ALA A 11 -36.63 2.32 5.54
C ALA A 11 -35.49 1.72 4.70
N ALA A 12 -35.79 1.16 3.53
CA ALA A 12 -34.80 0.60 2.62
C ALA A 12 -33.83 1.67 2.10
N LEU A 13 -34.34 2.83 1.68
CA LEU A 13 -33.52 3.95 1.21
C LEU A 13 -32.60 4.48 2.32
N THR A 14 -33.13 4.66 3.53
CA THR A 14 -32.36 5.15 4.68
C THR A 14 -31.29 4.15 5.10
N GLY A 15 -31.62 2.85 5.11
CA GLY A 15 -30.63 1.81 5.37
C GLY A 15 -29.53 1.78 4.31
N TYR A 16 -29.90 1.95 3.03
CA TYR A 16 -28.94 1.96 1.94
C TYR A 16 -28.00 3.16 1.99
N THR A 17 -28.51 4.37 2.26
CA THR A 17 -27.66 5.57 2.38
C THR A 17 -26.69 5.47 3.54
N LEU A 18 -27.14 4.95 4.69
CA LEU A 18 -26.26 4.67 5.84
C LEU A 18 -25.20 3.62 5.49
N HIS A 19 -25.56 2.59 4.73
CA HIS A 19 -24.61 1.57 4.31
C HIS A 19 -23.53 2.12 3.37
N VAL A 20 -23.90 2.98 2.42
CA VAL A 20 -22.96 3.67 1.51
C VAL A 20 -22.05 4.64 2.28
N LEU A 21 -22.57 5.35 3.29
CA LEU A 21 -21.76 6.23 4.14
C LEU A 21 -20.80 5.45 5.03
N ALA A 22 -21.21 4.28 5.51
CA ALA A 22 -20.38 3.39 6.32
C ALA A 22 -19.35 2.58 5.48
N GLN A 23 -19.46 2.57 4.16
CA GLN A 23 -18.43 2.00 3.29
C GLN A 23 -17.17 2.86 3.39
N THR A 24 -16.28 2.43 4.28
CA THR A 24 -14.93 2.97 4.37
C THR A 24 -14.24 2.75 3.01
N ARG A 25 -13.97 3.85 2.32
CA ARG A 25 -13.14 3.85 1.12
C ARG A 25 -11.72 3.52 1.59
N ILE A 26 -11.36 2.25 1.59
CA ILE A 26 -9.98 1.84 1.78
C ILE A 26 -9.23 2.36 0.56
N ASP A 27 -8.40 3.38 0.76
CA ASP A 27 -7.47 3.82 -0.27
C ASP A 27 -6.45 2.70 -0.47
N THR A 28 -6.68 1.88 -1.50
CA THR A 28 -5.78 0.79 -1.88
C THR A 28 -4.64 1.29 -2.77
N ARG A 29 -4.50 2.61 -2.96
CA ARG A 29 -3.34 3.14 -3.65
C ARG A 29 -2.11 2.76 -2.85
N ALA A 30 -1.27 1.92 -3.47
CA ALA A 30 0.01 1.56 -2.88
C ALA A 30 0.76 2.86 -2.57
N ALA A 31 1.08 3.06 -1.28
CA ALA A 31 1.83 4.23 -0.82
C ALA A 31 3.17 4.36 -1.57
N VAL A 32 3.71 3.22 -2.01
CA VAL A 32 4.94 3.12 -2.78
C VAL A 32 4.78 2.19 -3.98
N THR A 33 5.52 2.45 -5.06
CA THR A 33 5.52 1.65 -6.29
C THR A 33 6.68 0.65 -6.25
N PRO A 34 6.47 -0.66 -6.40
CA PRO A 34 7.56 -1.62 -6.45
C PRO A 34 8.41 -1.41 -7.71
N ILE A 35 9.75 -1.46 -7.58
CA ILE A 35 10.70 -1.30 -8.70
C ILE A 35 11.27 -2.66 -9.09
N VAL A 36 11.93 -3.34 -8.14
CA VAL A 36 12.64 -4.60 -8.36
C VAL A 36 12.79 -5.34 -7.04
N SER A 37 13.02 -6.65 -7.10
CA SER A 37 13.45 -7.46 -5.96
C SER A 37 14.62 -8.34 -6.38
N SER A 38 15.45 -8.71 -5.40
CA SER A 38 16.59 -9.60 -5.58
C SER A 38 16.75 -10.45 -4.32
N SER A 39 17.11 -11.71 -4.48
CA SER A 39 17.36 -12.60 -3.35
C SER A 39 18.60 -13.44 -3.63
N SER A 40 19.48 -13.54 -2.65
CA SER A 40 20.70 -14.34 -2.72
C SER A 40 21.11 -14.78 -1.32
N ASN A 41 21.55 -16.04 -1.19
CA ASN A 41 22.03 -16.62 0.06
C ASN A 41 21.09 -16.39 1.28
N GLY A 42 19.77 -16.45 1.06
CA GLY A 42 18.76 -16.27 2.11
C GLY A 42 18.55 -14.82 2.56
N ILE A 43 19.19 -13.84 1.93
CA ILE A 43 18.92 -12.42 2.13
C ILE A 43 18.09 -11.93 0.94
N SER A 44 16.99 -11.23 1.22
CA SER A 44 16.15 -10.65 0.17
C SER A 44 16.12 -9.14 0.25
N PHE A 45 16.19 -8.49 -0.91
CA PHE A 45 16.10 -7.05 -1.08
C PHE A 45 14.89 -6.71 -1.95
N ALA A 46 14.18 -5.65 -1.59
CA ALA A 46 13.09 -5.09 -2.36
C ALA A 46 13.24 -3.57 -2.43
N TRP A 47 13.03 -3.00 -3.62
CA TRP A 47 13.13 -1.57 -3.86
C TRP A 47 11.78 -0.99 -4.21
N PHE A 48 11.45 0.15 -3.61
CA PHE A 48 10.18 0.83 -3.78
C PHE A 48 10.40 2.31 -4.07
N TYR A 49 9.57 2.90 -4.92
CA TYR A 49 9.56 4.35 -5.17
C TYR A 49 8.37 4.99 -4.48
N ASP A 50 8.62 5.99 -3.64
CA ASP A 50 7.58 6.84 -3.08
C ASP A 50 7.39 8.07 -3.97
N PRO A 51 6.21 8.25 -4.60
CA PRO A 51 5.94 9.42 -5.43
C PRO A 51 5.71 10.71 -4.63
N ALA A 52 5.30 10.62 -3.37
CA ALA A 52 5.07 11.77 -2.49
C ALA A 52 6.40 12.39 -2.04
N GLU A 53 7.34 11.55 -1.59
CA GLU A 53 8.67 12.00 -1.17
C GLU A 53 9.70 12.08 -2.32
N ARG A 54 9.39 11.47 -3.47
CA ARG A 54 10.30 11.30 -4.62
C ARG A 54 11.59 10.54 -4.26
N THR A 55 11.46 9.63 -3.30
CA THR A 55 12.56 8.86 -2.71
C THR A 55 12.42 7.39 -3.10
N VAL A 56 13.55 6.72 -3.31
CA VAL A 56 13.57 5.25 -3.42
C VAL A 56 13.92 4.66 -2.06
N TYR A 57 13.21 3.64 -1.63
CA TYR A 57 13.52 2.85 -0.44
C TYR A 57 14.09 1.50 -0.85
N ALA A 58 15.16 1.09 -0.18
CA ALA A 58 15.70 -0.26 -0.25
C ALA A 58 15.39 -0.97 1.06
N CYS A 59 14.62 -2.04 0.98
CA CYS A 59 14.21 -2.87 2.10
C CYS A 59 14.96 -4.20 2.07
N ARG A 60 15.52 -4.61 3.21
CA ARG A 60 16.20 -5.89 3.40
C ARG A 60 15.37 -6.76 4.34
N ALA A 61 15.09 -8.00 3.92
CA ALA A 61 14.58 -9.06 4.78
C ALA A 61 15.73 -10.00 5.15
N GLY A 62 15.92 -10.22 6.46
CA GLY A 62 16.91 -11.15 7.01
C GLY A 62 16.57 -12.62 6.76
N GLN A 63 17.51 -13.51 7.10
CA GLN A 63 17.41 -14.96 6.87
C GLN A 63 16.35 -15.66 7.76
N GLY A 64 15.84 -14.99 8.79
CA GLY A 64 14.78 -15.53 9.64
C GLY A 64 13.48 -14.75 9.48
N GLY A 65 12.34 -15.44 9.33
CA GLY A 65 11.01 -14.82 9.28
C GLY A 65 10.58 -14.05 10.55
N ALA A 66 11.48 -13.94 11.54
CA ALA A 66 11.32 -13.16 12.76
C ALA A 66 12.11 -11.84 12.74
N ASP A 67 13.01 -11.63 11.77
CA ASP A 67 13.77 -10.38 11.66
C ASP A 67 12.89 -9.28 11.06
N PRO A 68 12.89 -8.07 11.64
CA PRO A 68 12.16 -6.94 11.07
C PRO A 68 12.71 -6.61 9.67
N ILE A 69 11.83 -6.21 8.76
CA ILE A 69 12.23 -5.67 7.46
C ILE A 69 12.86 -4.30 7.70
N GLU A 70 14.15 -4.17 7.41
CA GLU A 70 14.86 -2.90 7.50
C GLU A 70 14.77 -2.16 6.16
N CYS A 71 14.08 -1.02 6.14
CA CYS A 71 14.01 -0.14 4.97
C CYS A 71 14.85 1.12 5.19
N LYS A 72 15.73 1.43 4.23
CA LYS A 72 16.50 2.66 4.20
C LYS A 72 16.18 3.46 2.95
N ALA A 73 16.08 4.78 3.09
CA ALA A 73 16.00 5.69 1.96
C ALA A 73 17.32 5.59 1.16
N SER A 74 17.22 5.15 -0.09
CA SER A 74 18.32 4.96 -1.01
C SER A 74 18.14 5.93 -2.17
N CYS A 75 18.71 7.13 -2.01
CA CYS A 75 18.96 8.11 -3.06
C CYS A 75 17.72 8.69 -3.79
N SER A 76 17.88 9.89 -4.36
CA SER A 76 16.87 10.50 -5.22
C SER A 76 16.90 9.87 -6.62
N ARG A 77 15.79 9.97 -7.36
CA ARG A 77 15.49 9.26 -8.63
C ARG A 77 16.59 9.33 -9.72
N ALA A 78 17.56 10.23 -9.62
CA ALA A 78 18.67 10.39 -10.57
C ALA A 78 19.82 9.37 -10.39
N GLU A 79 19.89 8.62 -9.28
CA GLU A 79 21.07 7.82 -8.92
C GLU A 79 20.81 6.32 -8.72
N ILE A 80 19.66 5.80 -9.15
CA ILE A 80 19.30 4.38 -8.96
C ILE A 80 20.36 3.42 -9.55
N SER A 81 21.03 3.82 -10.63
CA SER A 81 22.12 3.04 -11.25
C SER A 81 23.47 3.15 -10.53
N HIS A 82 23.68 4.21 -9.74
CA HIS A 82 24.91 4.44 -8.97
C HIS A 82 24.81 3.84 -7.57
N CYS A 83 23.67 3.99 -6.88
CA CYS A 83 23.45 3.42 -5.55
C CYS A 83 23.34 1.87 -5.56
N ARG A 84 23.09 1.24 -6.72
CA ARG A 84 23.23 -0.22 -6.90
C ARG A 84 24.69 -0.70 -6.73
N ARG A 85 25.68 0.18 -6.93
CA ARG A 85 27.09 -0.20 -6.99
C ARG A 85 27.82 -0.10 -5.64
N GLU A 86 27.19 0.50 -4.63
CA GLU A 86 27.82 0.79 -3.33
C GLU A 86 27.40 -0.14 -2.19
N HIS A 87 26.48 -1.10 -2.45
CA HIS A 87 25.99 -2.08 -1.48
C HIS A 87 25.94 -3.48 -2.07
#